data_AF-A0A3D6BQH6-F1
#
_entry.id   AF-A0A3D6BQH6-F1
#
_cell.length_a   1.000
_cell.length_b   1.000
_cell.length_c   1.000
_cell.angle_alpha   90.00
_cell.angle_beta   90.00
_cell.angle_gamma   90.00
#
_symmetry.space_group_name_H-M   'P 1'
#
loop_
_entity.id
_entity.type
_entity.pdbx_description
1 polymer ?
#
loop_
_entity_poly.entity_id
_entity_poly.type
_entity_poly.pdbx_seq_one_letter_code
_entity_poly.pdbx_strand_id
1 'polypeptide(L)'
;MGKAKTTPEERKLAKFIVSKFMPDLPASQWAKQRAMANKLIKKFPDLKFWQTLPRPSSDVVKFFSLSWFISNKLGSHYLNDHNLIYDKVEESTKKDYNFQEEKIGEDFKVKTKPKSPLDFFE
;
A
#
# COMPACT_ATOMS: atom_id res chain seq x y z
N MET A 1 -6.92 -34.24 -10.93
CA MET A 1 -6.68 -32.77 -10.95
C MET A 1 -5.18 -32.51 -10.87
N GLY A 2 -4.53 -32.13 -11.98
CA GLY A 2 -3.10 -31.81 -11.98
C GLY A 2 -2.83 -30.51 -11.23
N LYS A 3 -1.89 -30.52 -10.28
CA LYS A 3 -1.43 -29.27 -9.64
C LYS A 3 -0.75 -28.42 -10.71
N ALA A 4 -1.25 -27.21 -10.94
CA ALA A 4 -0.60 -26.23 -11.82
C ALA A 4 0.86 -26.07 -11.40
N LYS A 5 1.79 -26.20 -12.36
CA LYS A 5 3.23 -26.09 -12.10
C LYS A 5 3.54 -24.64 -11.72
N THR A 6 4.11 -24.44 -10.53
CA THR A 6 4.58 -23.13 -10.05
C THR A 6 5.57 -22.52 -11.05
N THR A 7 5.31 -21.31 -11.52
CA THR A 7 6.15 -20.61 -12.51
C THR A 7 7.51 -20.22 -11.91
N PRO A 8 8.55 -20.00 -12.73
CA PRO A 8 9.85 -19.53 -12.22
C PRO A 8 9.75 -18.20 -11.44
N GLU A 9 8.86 -17.31 -11.85
CA GLU A 9 8.62 -16.01 -11.22
C GLU A 9 7.96 -16.17 -9.85
N GLU A 10 6.93 -17.00 -9.75
CA GLU A 10 6.28 -17.34 -8.48
C GLU A 10 7.28 -17.95 -7.49
N ARG A 11 8.24 -18.78 -7.97
CA ARG A 11 9.30 -19.34 -7.10
C ARG A 11 10.24 -18.26 -6.56
N LYS A 12 10.62 -17.29 -7.41
CA LYS A 12 11.44 -16.15 -6.99
C LYS A 12 10.69 -15.29 -5.98
N LEU A 13 9.43 -14.99 -6.25
CA LEU A 13 8.56 -14.21 -5.36
C LEU A 13 8.34 -14.92 -4.02
N ALA A 14 8.07 -16.23 -4.03
CA ALA A 14 7.91 -17.01 -2.81
C ALA A 14 9.17 -17.00 -1.95
N LYS A 15 10.36 -17.11 -2.57
CA LYS A 15 11.63 -16.98 -1.87
C LYS A 15 11.78 -15.58 -1.26
N PHE A 16 11.45 -14.53 -2.02
CA PHE A 16 11.50 -13.15 -1.54
C PHE A 16 10.61 -12.92 -0.32
N ILE A 17 9.34 -13.35 -0.38
CA ILE A 17 8.38 -13.22 0.74
C ILE A 17 8.93 -13.93 1.99
N VAL A 18 9.37 -15.19 1.86
CA VAL A 18 9.92 -15.93 3.01
C VAL A 18 11.13 -15.21 3.60
N SER A 19 12.09 -14.77 2.78
CA SER A 19 13.28 -14.06 3.26
C SER A 19 12.97 -12.72 3.93
N LYS A 20 12.00 -11.96 3.40
CA LYS A 20 11.64 -10.63 3.93
C LYS A 20 10.98 -10.73 5.31
N PHE A 21 10.04 -11.65 5.48
CA PHE A 21 9.26 -11.77 6.71
C PHE A 21 9.88 -12.72 7.75
N MET A 22 10.69 -13.69 7.29
CA MET A 22 11.31 -14.73 8.11
C MET A 22 12.81 -14.88 7.78
N PRO A 23 13.66 -13.87 8.07
CA PRO A 23 15.09 -13.92 7.75
C PRO A 23 15.83 -15.04 8.48
N ASP A 24 15.48 -15.32 9.74
CA ASP A 24 16.16 -16.28 10.61
C ASP A 24 15.54 -17.70 10.57
N LEU A 25 14.87 -18.04 9.46
CA LEU A 25 14.14 -19.31 9.34
C LEU A 25 15.09 -20.51 9.16
N PRO A 26 14.98 -21.57 9.99
CA PRO A 26 15.79 -22.79 9.82
C PRO A 26 15.44 -23.52 8.53
N ALA A 27 16.45 -24.14 7.89
CA ALA A 27 16.34 -24.86 6.61
C ALA A 27 15.17 -25.85 6.56
N SER A 28 14.89 -26.55 7.67
CA SER A 28 13.81 -27.53 7.80
C SER A 28 12.41 -26.94 7.57
N GLN A 29 12.21 -25.65 7.87
CA GLN A 29 10.90 -25.01 7.76
C GLN A 29 10.68 -24.29 6.41
N TRP A 30 11.72 -24.17 5.58
CA TRP A 30 11.65 -23.45 4.31
C TRP A 30 10.58 -23.99 3.36
N ALA A 31 10.46 -25.31 3.24
CA ALA A 31 9.46 -25.93 2.38
C ALA A 31 8.03 -25.57 2.81
N LYS A 32 7.79 -25.58 4.13
CA LYS A 32 6.49 -25.23 4.71
C LYS A 32 6.16 -23.76 4.49
N GLN A 33 7.09 -22.85 4.78
CA GLN A 33 6.84 -21.41 4.57
C GLN A 33 6.70 -21.07 3.10
N ARG A 34 7.47 -21.70 2.18
CA ARG A 34 7.27 -21.53 0.73
C ARG A 34 5.90 -21.98 0.26
N ALA A 35 5.39 -23.10 0.79
CA ALA A 35 4.03 -23.54 0.45
C ALA A 35 2.97 -22.52 0.89
N MET A 36 3.18 -21.85 2.02
CA MET A 36 2.30 -20.77 2.50
C MET A 36 2.46 -19.50 1.65
N ALA A 37 3.69 -19.12 1.30
CA ALA A 37 3.96 -18.01 0.39
C ALA A 37 3.26 -18.23 -0.97
N ASN A 38 3.31 -19.44 -1.53
CA ASN A 38 2.59 -19.76 -2.77
C ASN A 38 1.06 -19.58 -2.64
N LYS A 39 0.48 -19.82 -1.45
CA LYS A 39 -0.95 -19.53 -1.23
C LYS A 39 -1.23 -18.03 -1.19
N LEU A 40 -0.32 -17.25 -0.61
CA LEU A 40 -0.42 -15.79 -0.56
C LEU A 40 -0.26 -15.16 -1.95
N ILE A 41 0.69 -15.66 -2.76
CA ILE A 41 0.92 -15.20 -4.15
C ILE A 41 -0.32 -15.37 -5.02
N LYS A 42 -1.10 -16.44 -4.82
CA LYS A 42 -2.37 -16.62 -5.54
C LYS A 42 -3.40 -15.51 -5.27
N LYS A 43 -3.31 -14.84 -4.12
CA LYS A 43 -4.17 -13.71 -3.77
C LYS A 43 -3.55 -12.38 -4.17
N PHE A 44 -2.24 -12.24 -3.94
CA PHE A 44 -1.47 -11.03 -4.20
C PHE A 44 -0.23 -11.38 -5.04
N PRO A 45 -0.36 -11.47 -6.37
CA PRO A 45 0.73 -11.93 -7.23
C PRO A 45 1.80 -10.86 -7.49
N ASP A 46 1.53 -9.59 -7.18
CA ASP A 46 2.41 -8.48 -7.50
C ASP A 46 3.64 -8.40 -6.58
N LEU A 47 4.84 -8.39 -7.16
CA LEU A 47 6.10 -8.22 -6.44
C LEU A 47 6.17 -6.87 -5.73
N LYS A 48 5.70 -5.78 -6.36
CA LYS A 48 5.79 -4.42 -5.79
C LYS A 48 4.94 -4.30 -4.53
N PHE A 49 3.75 -4.89 -4.50
CA PHE A 49 2.94 -5.03 -3.29
C PHE A 49 3.75 -5.62 -2.13
N TRP A 50 4.47 -6.72 -2.37
CA TRP A 50 5.30 -7.35 -1.33
C TRP A 50 6.54 -6.54 -0.97
N GLN A 51 7.05 -5.69 -1.87
CA GLN A 51 8.17 -4.80 -1.59
C GLN A 51 7.74 -3.62 -0.69
N THR A 52 6.57 -3.05 -0.94
CA THR A 52 6.03 -1.92 -0.16
C THR A 52 5.43 -2.34 1.17
N LEU A 53 5.00 -3.60 1.32
CA LEU A 53 4.41 -4.12 2.55
C LEU A 53 5.43 -4.10 3.71
N PRO A 54 5.20 -3.34 4.80
CA PRO A 54 6.13 -3.34 5.92
C PRO A 54 6.15 -4.70 6.62
N ARG A 55 7.31 -5.05 7.19
CA ARG A 55 7.39 -6.22 8.08
C ARG A 55 6.67 -5.86 9.37
N PRO A 56 5.70 -6.67 9.85
CA PRO A 56 5.10 -6.46 11.17
C PRO A 56 6.21 -6.43 12.22
N SER A 57 6.23 -5.39 13.05
CA SER A 57 7.28 -5.25 14.07
C SER A 57 7.25 -6.43 15.04
N SER A 58 8.42 -7.02 15.27
CA SER A 58 8.62 -8.12 16.23
C SER A 58 8.19 -7.76 17.65
N ASP A 59 8.19 -6.46 17.94
CA ASP A 59 8.04 -5.90 19.28
C ASP A 59 6.58 -5.92 19.74
N VAL A 60 5.63 -5.94 18.80
CA VAL A 60 4.19 -5.95 19.10
C VAL A 60 3.60 -7.34 18.89
N VAL A 61 4.04 -8.09 17.87
CA VAL A 61 3.54 -9.45 17.59
C VAL A 61 4.71 -10.34 17.18
N LYS A 62 5.01 -11.37 17.98
CA LYS A 62 5.98 -12.40 17.58
C LYS A 62 5.45 -13.15 16.36
N PHE A 63 6.04 -12.85 15.22
CA PHE A 63 5.67 -13.44 13.95
C PHE A 63 6.40 -14.78 13.74
N PHE A 64 5.70 -15.89 13.99
CA PHE A 64 6.29 -17.23 13.92
C PHE A 64 6.14 -17.92 12.56
N SER A 65 5.20 -17.49 11.71
CA SER A 65 4.97 -18.08 10.39
C SER A 65 4.10 -17.22 9.49
N LEU A 66 4.30 -17.37 8.17
CA LEU A 66 3.41 -16.85 7.12
C LEU A 66 1.96 -17.36 7.23
N SER A 67 1.69 -18.38 8.04
CA SER A 67 0.32 -18.80 8.36
C SER A 67 -0.49 -17.72 9.05
N TRP A 68 0.14 -16.80 9.77
CA TRP A 68 -0.56 -15.69 10.42
C TRP A 68 -1.36 -14.85 9.42
N PHE A 69 -0.79 -14.56 8.25
CA PHE A 69 -1.47 -13.83 7.17
C PHE A 69 -2.67 -14.59 6.58
N ILE A 70 -2.73 -15.91 6.74
CA ILE A 70 -3.76 -16.77 6.13
C ILE A 70 -4.86 -17.11 7.14
N SER A 71 -4.46 -17.47 8.36
CA SER A 71 -5.34 -18.04 9.38
C SER A 71 -5.82 -17.03 10.41
N ASN A 72 -5.11 -15.91 10.60
CA ASN A 72 -5.52 -14.87 11.54
C ASN A 72 -6.30 -13.77 10.82
N LYS A 73 -7.46 -13.38 11.38
CA LYS A 73 -8.26 -12.26 10.86
C LYS A 73 -7.42 -10.98 10.76
N LEU A 74 -6.65 -10.65 11.79
CA LEU A 74 -5.78 -9.47 11.80
C LEU A 74 -4.73 -9.53 10.69
N GLY A 75 -4.16 -10.71 10.44
CA GLY A 75 -3.19 -10.89 9.36
C GLY A 75 -3.81 -10.76 7.97
N SER A 76 -5.04 -11.24 7.79
CA SER A 76 -5.78 -11.03 6.55
C SER A 76 -6.17 -9.57 6.35
N HIS A 77 -6.62 -8.87 7.41
CA HIS A 77 -6.92 -7.44 7.35
C HIS A 77 -5.68 -6.63 7.00
N TYR A 78 -4.54 -6.92 7.63
CA TYR A 78 -3.27 -6.26 7.34
C TYR A 78 -2.89 -6.31 5.85
N LEU A 79 -3.03 -7.47 5.20
CA LEU A 79 -2.76 -7.59 3.77
C LEU A 79 -3.80 -6.86 2.92
N ASN A 80 -5.08 -6.95 3.27
CA ASN A 80 -6.16 -6.30 2.53
C ASN A 80 -6.07 -4.78 2.62
N ASP A 81 -5.81 -4.23 3.80
CA ASP A 81 -5.69 -2.79 4.03
C ASP A 81 -4.49 -2.23 3.26
N HIS A 82 -3.35 -2.95 3.27
CA HIS A 82 -2.21 -2.59 2.44
C HIS A 82 -2.54 -2.64 0.95
N ASN A 83 -3.31 -3.63 0.51
CA ASN A 83 -3.74 -3.72 -0.89
C ASN A 83 -4.59 -2.53 -1.31
N LEU A 84 -5.56 -2.14 -0.46
CA LEU A 84 -6.41 -0.97 -0.72
C LEU A 84 -5.61 0.33 -0.83
N ILE A 85 -4.55 0.49 -0.02
CA ILE A 85 -3.67 1.65 -0.10
C ILE A 85 -2.79 1.57 -1.35
N TYR A 86 -2.23 0.39 -1.63
CA TYR A 86 -1.39 0.14 -2.80
C TYR A 86 -2.13 0.47 -4.10
N ASP A 87 -3.35 -0.04 -4.27
CA ASP A 87 -4.19 0.21 -5.44
C ASP A 87 -4.51 1.70 -5.60
N LYS A 88 -4.83 2.40 -4.50
CA LYS A 88 -5.14 3.85 -4.51
C LYS A 88 -3.92 4.71 -4.84
N VAL A 89 -2.74 4.33 -4.38
CA VAL A 89 -1.51 5.10 -4.66
C VAL A 89 -1.15 5.00 -6.14
N GLU A 90 -1.29 3.83 -6.77
CA GLU A 90 -1.12 3.68 -8.22
C GLU A 90 -2.13 4.50 -9.03
N GLU A 91 -3.38 4.63 -8.58
CA GLU A 91 -4.39 5.47 -9.25
C GLU A 91 -4.14 6.98 -9.09
N SER A 92 -3.58 7.40 -7.96
CA SER A 92 -3.51 8.83 -7.57
C SER A 92 -2.46 9.67 -8.29
N THR A 93 -1.48 9.06 -8.96
CA THR A 93 -0.41 9.81 -9.67
C THR A 93 -0.80 10.32 -11.05
N LYS A 94 -2.02 10.07 -11.53
CA LYS A 94 -2.56 10.65 -12.78
C LYS A 94 -3.44 11.86 -12.55
N LYS A 95 -3.07 12.76 -11.65
CA LYS A 95 -3.64 14.10 -11.63
C LYS A 95 -2.64 15.04 -12.27
N ASP A 96 -2.86 15.35 -13.55
CA ASP A 96 -2.31 16.53 -14.21
C ASP A 96 -2.88 17.77 -13.51
N TYR A 97 -2.38 18.05 -12.29
CA TYR A 97 -2.53 19.37 -11.71
C TYR A 97 -1.63 20.29 -12.51
N ASN A 98 -2.18 20.88 -13.57
CA ASN A 98 -1.70 22.16 -14.06
C ASN A 98 -1.93 23.16 -12.93
N PHE A 99 -0.97 23.26 -12.02
CA PHE A 99 -0.80 24.46 -11.22
C PHE A 99 -0.51 25.59 -12.21
N GLN A 100 -1.57 26.19 -12.78
CA GLN A 100 -1.46 27.57 -13.19
C GLN A 100 -1.02 28.31 -11.93
N GLU A 101 0.08 29.05 -12.02
CA GLU A 101 0.61 29.85 -10.92
C GLU A 101 -0.51 30.77 -10.41
N GLU A 102 -1.26 30.30 -9.41
CA GLU A 102 -2.10 31.18 -8.62
C GLU A 102 -1.13 32.18 -8.00
N LYS A 103 -1.30 33.46 -8.37
CA LYS A 103 -0.55 34.58 -7.82
C LYS A 103 -0.93 34.77 -6.35
N ILE A 104 -0.44 33.88 -5.51
CA ILE A 104 -0.56 33.97 -4.06
C ILE A 104 0.28 35.18 -3.64
N GLY A 105 -0.38 36.24 -3.15
CA GLY A 105 0.26 37.47 -2.70
C GLY A 105 -0.05 38.72 -3.53
N GLU A 106 -0.90 38.66 -4.56
CA GLU A 106 -1.46 39.89 -5.15
C GLU A 106 -2.60 40.42 -4.26
N ASP A 107 -2.32 41.54 -3.59
CA ASP A 107 -3.30 42.30 -2.83
C ASP A 107 -4.38 42.82 -3.79
N PHE A 108 -5.61 42.27 -3.70
CA PHE A 108 -6.72 42.69 -4.54
C PHE A 108 -7.09 44.14 -4.22
N LYS A 109 -6.62 45.09 -5.05
CA LYS A 109 -7.05 46.49 -4.97
C LYS A 109 -8.50 46.58 -5.44
N VAL A 110 -9.44 46.40 -4.52
CA VAL A 110 -10.85 46.68 -4.76
C VAL A 110 -11.00 48.18 -4.99
N LYS A 111 -11.21 48.60 -6.24
CA LYS A 111 -11.61 49.98 -6.59
C LYS A 111 -13.10 50.17 -6.28
N THR A 112 -13.51 50.03 -5.02
CA THR A 112 -14.84 50.49 -4.62
C THR A 112 -14.72 51.95 -4.17
N LYS A 113 -15.44 52.84 -4.84
CA LYS A 113 -15.60 54.22 -4.36
C LYS A 113 -16.26 54.15 -2.97
N PRO A 114 -15.80 54.93 -1.98
CA PRO A 114 -16.47 54.99 -0.70
C PRO A 114 -17.90 55.51 -0.93
N LYS A 115 -18.89 54.78 -0.41
CA LYS A 115 -20.29 55.22 -0.45
C LYS A 115 -20.43 56.53 0.32
N SER A 116 -21.10 57.51 -0.27
CA SER A 116 -21.40 58.75 0.43
C SER A 116 -22.58 58.53 1.38
N PRO A 117 -22.73 59.31 2.46
CA PRO A 117 -23.88 59.21 3.36
C PRO A 117 -25.25 59.36 2.65
N LEU A 118 -25.29 59.96 1.47
CA LEU A 118 -26.52 60.09 0.67
C LEU A 118 -26.93 58.78 -0.02
N ASP A 119 -26.01 57.81 -0.18
CA ASP A 119 -26.28 56.52 -0.82
C ASP A 119 -27.04 55.53 0.10
N PHE A 120 -27.40 55.96 1.31
CA PHE A 120 -28.09 55.16 2.33
C PHE A 120 -29.58 55.49 2.47
N PHE A 121 -30.10 56.46 1.71
CA PHE A 121 -31.48 56.96 1.83
C PHE A 121 -32.37 56.70 0.60
N GLU A 122 -31.97 55.78 -0.30
CA GLU A 122 -32.88 55.19 -1.31
C GLU A 122 -33.62 53.96 -0.76
#